data_AF-A0A9W6DE67-F1
#
_entry.id   AF-A0A9W6DE67-F1
#
_cell.length_a   1.000
_cell.length_b   1.000
_cell.length_c   1.000
_cell.angle_alpha   90.00
_cell.angle_beta   90.00
_cell.angle_gamma   90.00
#
_symmetry.space_group_name_H-M   'P 1'
#
loop_
_entity.id
_entity.type
_entity.pdbx_description
1 polymer ?
#
loop_
_entity_poly.entity_id
_entity_poly.type
_entity_poly.pdbx_seq_one_letter_code
_entity_poly.pdbx_strand_id
1 'polypeptide(L)' 'MYACIALLTNDEIQNIGRKMVYDLSVQYGINTISARLPQHISMKQSFKIKDLVEIEGYVEELASDLLEINFD' A
#
# COMPACT_ATOMS: atom_id res chain seq x y z
N MET A 1 -5.10 4.59 17.97
CA MET A 1 -4.27 3.91 16.95
C MET A 1 -4.14 4.84 15.76
N TYR A 2 -3.11 4.68 14.92
CA TYR A 2 -3.02 5.37 13.63
C TYR A 2 -3.18 4.35 12.52
N ALA A 3 -3.93 4.70 11.47
CA ALA A 3 -4.18 3.86 10.32
C ALA A 3 -3.94 4.65 9.02
N CYS A 4 -3.67 3.93 7.94
CA CYS A 4 -3.51 4.44 6.59
C CYS A 4 -4.33 3.55 5.67
N ILE A 5 -4.94 4.13 4.62
CA ILE A 5 -5.61 3.37 3.57
C ILE A 5 -4.67 3.34 2.37
N ALA A 6 -4.35 2.15 1.89
CA ALA A 6 -3.40 1.95 0.81
C ALA A 6 -3.85 0.84 -0.15
N LEU A 7 -3.60 1.04 -1.44
CA LEU A 7 -3.72 0.00 -2.46
C LEU A 7 -2.44 -0.81 -2.49
N LEU A 8 -2.54 -2.11 -2.25
CA LEU A 8 -1.42 -3.02 -2.40
C LEU A 8 -1.18 -3.32 -3.87
N THR A 9 0.07 -3.25 -4.30
CA THR A 9 0.43 -3.65 -5.66
C THR A 9 0.50 -5.17 -5.76
N ASN A 10 0.23 -5.71 -6.95
CA ASN A 10 0.39 -7.14 -7.23
C ASN A 10 1.87 -7.59 -7.16
N ASP A 11 2.12 -8.89 -7.17
CA ASP A 11 3.46 -9.47 -7.01
C ASP A 11 4.46 -9.02 -8.08
N GLU A 12 4.00 -8.78 -9.31
CA GLU A 12 4.85 -8.28 -10.39
C GLU A 12 5.42 -6.90 -10.05
N ILE A 13 4.54 -5.95 -9.73
CA ILE A 13 4.92 -4.58 -9.37
C ILE A 13 5.72 -4.56 -8.05
N GLN A 14 5.37 -5.42 -7.08
CA GLN A 14 6.15 -5.60 -5.85
C GLN A 14 7.61 -5.93 -6.15
N ASN A 15 7.83 -6.89 -7.05
CA ASN A 15 9.18 -7.34 -7.41
C ASN A 15 9.96 -6.30 -8.21
N ILE A 16 9.29 -5.53 -9.07
CA ILE A 16 9.89 -4.38 -9.77
C ILE A 16 10.38 -3.34 -8.74
N GLY A 17 9.54 -2.95 -7.79
CA GLY A 17 9.92 -2.00 -6.74
C GLY A 17 11.09 -2.49 -5.88
N ARG A 18 11.09 -3.79 -5.53
CA ARG A 18 12.22 -4.41 -4.81
C ARG A 18 13.52 -4.33 -5.57
N LYS A 19 13.51 -4.65 -6.87
CA LYS A 19 14.69 -4.55 -7.73
C LYS A 19 15.18 -3.11 -7.80
N MET A 20 14.30 -2.13 -7.96
CA MET A 20 14.67 -0.71 -7.98
C MET A 20 15.38 -0.27 -6.68
N VAL A 21 14.84 -0.65 -5.52
CA VAL A 21 15.47 -0.33 -4.23
C VAL A 21 16.83 -1.02 -4.08
N TYR A 22 16.98 -2.25 -4.55
CA TYR A 22 18.26 -2.95 -4.56
C TYR A 22 19.29 -2.23 -5.45
N ASP A 23 18.91 -1.88 -6.68
CA ASP A 23 19.77 -1.18 -7.63
C ASP A 23 20.23 0.18 -7.04
N LEU A 24 19.31 0.92 -6.41
CA LEU A 24 19.64 2.17 -5.71
C LEU A 24 20.55 1.95 -4.51
N SER A 25 20.37 0.85 -3.77
CA SER A 25 21.24 0.52 -2.63
C SER A 25 22.67 0.22 -3.08
N VAL A 26 22.84 -0.53 -4.17
CA VAL A 26 24.15 -0.80 -4.77
C VAL A 26 24.80 0.49 -5.29
N GLN A 27 24.02 1.36 -5.95
CA GLN A 27 24.56 2.56 -6.59
C GLN A 27 24.84 3.71 -5.62
N TYR A 28 23.99 3.89 -4.60
CA TYR A 28 23.99 5.08 -3.74
C TYR A 28 24.12 4.77 -2.24
N GLY A 29 24.25 3.50 -1.86
CA GLY A 29 24.36 3.10 -0.46
C GLY A 29 23.09 3.32 0.36
N ILE A 30 21.92 3.44 -0.28
CA ILE A 30 20.65 3.59 0.45
C ILE A 30 20.26 2.28 1.16
N ASN A 31 19.53 2.39 2.26
CA ASN A 31 19.02 1.23 2.98
C ASN A 31 17.91 0.51 2.16
N THR A 32 17.85 -0.81 2.27
CA THR A 32 16.89 -1.69 1.58
C THR A 32 15.63 -1.98 2.40
N ILE A 33 15.40 -1.32 3.54
CA ILE A 33 14.24 -1.57 4.39
C ILE A 33 12.91 -1.42 3.64
N SER A 34 12.83 -0.45 2.70
CA SER A 34 11.65 -0.24 1.86
C SER A 34 11.38 -1.40 0.90
N ALA A 35 12.40 -2.16 0.48
CA ALA A 35 12.21 -3.36 -0.36
C ALA A 35 11.52 -4.50 0.41
N ARG A 36 11.62 -4.51 1.74
CA ARG A 36 11.02 -5.55 2.58
C ARG A 36 9.55 -5.25 2.91
N LEU A 37 9.14 -4.01 2.75
CA LEU A 37 7.75 -3.60 2.96
C LEU A 37 6.93 -3.85 1.69
N PRO A 38 5.63 -4.18 1.82
CA PRO A 38 4.73 -4.21 0.68
C PRO A 38 4.73 -2.85 -0.01
N GLN A 39 5.05 -2.85 -1.30
CA GLN A 39 4.86 -1.71 -2.18
C GLN A 39 3.37 -1.41 -2.27
N HIS A 40 3.03 -0.14 -2.14
CA HIS A 40 1.65 0.29 -2.05
C HIS A 40 1.52 1.74 -2.50
N ILE A 41 0.30 2.12 -2.86
CA ILE A 41 -0.06 3.50 -3.13
C ILE A 41 -0.92 3.95 -1.95
N SER A 42 -0.44 4.94 -1.19
CA SER A 42 -1.22 5.53 -0.10
C SER A 42 -2.37 6.34 -0.69
N MET A 43 -3.62 5.92 -0.41
CA MET A 43 -4.82 6.68 -0.77
C MET A 43 -5.09 7.79 0.23
N LYS A 44 -4.85 7.50 1.52
CA LYS A 44 -5.02 8.45 2.61
C LYS A 44 -3.85 8.32 3.57
N GLN A 45 -3.14 9.44 3.77
CA GLN A 45 -2.06 9.51 4.76
C GLN A 45 -2.54 9.15 6.17
N SER A 46 -1.60 8.74 7.02
CA SER A 46 -1.85 8.29 8.39
C SER A 46 -2.78 9.22 9.17
N PHE A 47 -3.85 8.66 9.72
CA PHE A 47 -4.85 9.37 10.51
C PHE A 47 -5.18 8.62 11.79
N LYS A 48 -5.60 9.37 12.82
CA LYS A 48 -5.94 8.81 14.12
C LYS A 48 -7.32 8.18 14.05
N ILE A 49 -7.43 6.95 14.53
CA ILE A 49 -8.69 6.21 14.61
C ILE A 49 -9.05 5.93 16.06
N LYS A 50 -10.36 5.92 16.33
CA LYS A 50 -10.93 5.61 17.64
C LYS A 50 -11.22 4.11 17.76
N ASP A 51 -11.78 3.53 16.71
CA ASP A 51 -12.18 2.12 16.62
C ASP A 51 -11.64 1.52 15.32
N LEU A 52 -11.15 0.28 15.38
CA LEU A 52 -10.68 -0.46 14.22
C LEU A 52 -11.85 -1.00 13.41
N VAL A 53 -12.93 -1.44 14.08
CA VAL A 53 -14.10 -2.07 13.45
C VAL A 53 -14.79 -1.11 12.49
N GLU A 54 -14.85 0.18 12.84
CA GLU A 54 -15.41 1.23 11.98
C GLU A 54 -14.63 1.37 10.65
N ILE A 55 -13.30 1.25 10.72
CA ILE A 55 -12.43 1.36 9.54
C ILE A 55 -12.51 0.11 8.68
N GLU A 56 -12.59 -1.07 9.30
CA GLU A 56 -12.77 -2.33 8.56
C GLU A 56 -14.08 -2.31 7.77
N GLY A 57 -15.20 -1.89 8.38
CA GLY A 57 -16.49 -1.75 7.70
C GLY A 57 -16.45 -0.74 6.54
N TYR A 58 -15.80 0.41 6.73
CA TYR A 58 -15.61 1.38 5.64
C TYR A 58 -14.82 0.79 4.46
N VAL A 59 -13.75 0.02 4.74
CA VAL A 59 -12.93 -0.58 3.68
C VAL A 59 -13.70 -1.67 2.94
N GLU A 60 -14.54 -2.45 3.62
CA GLU A 60 -15.43 -3.44 2.98
C GLU A 60 -16.43 -2.77 2.03
N GLU A 61 -17.10 -1.70 2.48
CA GLU A 61 -18.02 -0.92 1.64
C GLU A 61 -17.30 -0.33 0.42
N LEU A 62 -16.15 0.31 0.64
CA LEU A 62 -15.32 0.86 -0.44
C LEU A 62 -14.87 -0.22 -1.44
N ALA A 63 -14.48 -1.40 -0.96
CA ALA A 63 -14.07 -2.50 -1.82
C ALA A 63 -15.24 -3.04 -2.65
N SER A 64 -16.44 -3.13 -2.06
CA SER A 64 -17.66 -3.52 -2.77
C SER A 64 -17.96 -2.55 -3.91
N ASP A 65 -17.95 -1.24 -3.61
CA ASP A 65 -18.20 -0.19 -4.61
C ASP A 65 -17.19 -0.24 -5.76
N LEU A 66 -15.91 -0.46 -5.45
CA LEU A 66 -14.86 -0.55 -6.47
C LEU A 66 -14.97 -1.79 -7.36
N LEU A 67 -15.49 -2.91 -6.84
CA LEU A 67 -15.69 -4.14 -7.61
C LEU A 67 -16.91 -4.07 -8.53
N GLU A 68 -17.89 -3.24 -8.19
CA GLU A 68 -19.06 -2.97 -9.06
C GLU A 68 -18.74 -2.00 -10.20
N ILE A 69 -17.61 -1.28 -10.13
CA ILE A 69 -17.15 -0.41 -11.20
C ILE A 69 -16.49 -1.26 -12.30
N ASN A 70 -17.19 -1.41 -13.43
CA ASN A 70 -16.57 -1.86 -14.66
C ASN A 70 -15.64 -0.76 -15.19
N PHE A 71 -14.35 -1.05 -15.24
CA PHE A 71 -13.38 -0.23 -15.97
C PHE A 71 -13.43 -0.67 -17.44
N ASP A 72 -14.29 0.00 -18.23
CA ASP A 72 -14.32 -0.11 -19.70
C ASP A 72 -13.00 0.39 -20.34
#